data_AF-A0A7R7WAN9-F1
#
_entry.id   AF-A0A7R7WAN9-F1
#
_cell.length_a   1.000
_cell.length_b   1.000
_cell.length_c   1.000
_cell.angle_alpha   90.00
_cell.angle_beta   90.00
_cell.angle_gamma   90.00
#
_symmetry.space_group_name_H-M   'P 1'
#
loop_
_entity.id
_entity.type
_entity.pdbx_description
1 polymer ?
#
loop_
_entity_poly.entity_id
_entity_poly.type
_entity_poly.pdbx_seq_one_letter_code
_entity_poly.pdbx_strand_id
1 'polypeptide(L)'
;MHQRTRSPLESLNLSLHKLTSDNKMAMFHLHLSQEAKRQRIQDKIIATHAGIEEHSAGYLRPWQLLKLKIDASEINMNSQDIIKFKPCFFSPLSTDTIRICLSKQLCKNTSNGGSLGYAGPGNTPSSTATQCPLILDLFREKYATSVRKGFCLDNLTTLRECGATSKGKWKQQPGLELTEKLSTESWQILRILEDLEHEVPHAVCDIRQNIQIDKTKGLTVAEVKAIMRVMAVRIGLDCYRRHSIMPILAISYLNRKQGRILQAHHNGKRVVIQYTKVLEFDGLEHHPIELFLRYYCSQPVGKTANKQKDLSSR
;
A
#
# COMPACT_ATOMS: atom_id res chain seq x y z
N MET A 1 -13.22 -46.28 56.26
CA MET A 1 -12.22 -45.62 55.38
C MET A 1 -12.05 -46.45 54.11
N HIS A 2 -12.58 -46.01 52.97
CA HIS A 2 -12.27 -46.61 51.66
C HIS A 2 -11.77 -45.49 50.74
N GLN A 3 -10.45 -45.37 50.63
CA GLN A 3 -9.84 -44.54 49.60
C GLN A 3 -10.04 -45.26 48.26
N ARG A 4 -10.99 -44.79 47.45
CA ARG A 4 -11.10 -45.18 46.04
C ARG A 4 -9.87 -44.68 45.31
N THR A 5 -8.89 -45.56 45.08
CA THR A 5 -7.80 -45.33 44.14
C THR A 5 -8.38 -45.29 42.73
N ARG A 6 -8.34 -44.11 42.10
CA ARG A 6 -8.80 -43.91 40.71
C ARG A 6 -7.98 -44.74 39.74
N SER A 7 -8.62 -45.25 38.70
CA SER A 7 -7.94 -46.07 37.70
C SER A 7 -6.96 -45.20 36.87
N PRO A 8 -5.83 -45.77 36.40
CA PRO A 8 -4.86 -45.03 35.57
C PRO A 8 -5.47 -44.40 34.31
N LEU A 9 -6.43 -45.08 33.68
CA LEU A 9 -7.13 -44.62 32.48
C LEU A 9 -8.01 -43.39 32.73
N GLU A 10 -8.70 -43.31 33.88
CA GLU A 10 -9.48 -42.13 34.25
C GLU A 10 -8.58 -40.93 34.53
N SER A 11 -7.40 -41.16 35.13
CA SER A 11 -6.42 -40.10 35.39
C SER A 11 -5.82 -39.52 34.10
N LEU A 12 -5.59 -40.37 33.10
CA LEU A 12 -5.14 -39.98 31.76
C LEU A 12 -6.21 -39.19 31.01
N ASN A 13 -7.47 -39.64 31.02
CA ASN A 13 -8.57 -38.93 30.35
C ASN A 13 -8.86 -37.57 30.99
N LEU A 14 -8.82 -37.45 32.32
CA LEU A 14 -8.93 -36.18 33.04
C LEU A 14 -7.76 -35.24 32.71
N SER A 15 -6.54 -35.77 32.59
CA SER A 15 -5.36 -34.99 32.20
C SER A 15 -5.47 -34.49 30.76
N LEU A 16 -5.94 -35.33 29.83
CA LEU A 16 -6.17 -34.95 28.43
C LEU A 16 -7.27 -33.88 28.29
N HIS A 17 -8.37 -34.03 29.03
CA HIS A 17 -9.46 -33.04 29.05
C HIS A 17 -9.02 -31.71 29.64
N LYS A 18 -8.19 -31.74 30.70
CA LYS A 18 -7.64 -30.54 31.31
C LYS A 18 -6.66 -29.83 30.37
N LEU A 19 -5.74 -30.58 29.73
CA LEU A 19 -4.83 -30.05 28.71
C LEU A 19 -5.57 -29.43 27.52
N THR A 20 -6.64 -30.06 27.04
CA THR A 20 -7.44 -29.51 25.93
C THR A 20 -8.26 -28.28 26.35
N SER A 21 -8.78 -28.23 27.57
CA SER A 21 -9.45 -27.06 28.14
C SER A 21 -8.48 -25.88 28.33
N ASP A 22 -7.31 -26.14 28.91
CA ASP A 22 -6.28 -25.13 29.18
C ASP A 22 -5.73 -24.56 27.87
N ASN A 23 -5.51 -25.40 26.86
CA ASN A 23 -5.11 -24.94 25.52
C ASN A 23 -6.19 -24.08 24.86
N LYS A 24 -7.47 -24.44 24.97
CA LYS A 24 -8.58 -23.61 24.46
C LYS A 24 -8.60 -22.26 25.16
N MET A 25 -8.56 -22.22 26.49
CA MET A 25 -8.53 -20.97 27.27
C MET A 25 -7.32 -20.09 26.91
N ALA A 26 -6.13 -20.67 26.78
CA ALA A 26 -4.93 -19.94 26.36
C ALA A 26 -5.08 -19.34 24.95
N MET A 27 -5.69 -20.08 24.01
CA MET A 27 -5.98 -19.59 22.66
C MET A 27 -7.00 -18.45 22.67
N PHE A 28 -8.07 -18.55 23.47
CA PHE A 28 -9.05 -17.47 23.64
C PHE A 28 -8.38 -16.20 24.19
N HIS A 29 -7.59 -16.31 25.26
CA HIS A 29 -6.87 -15.18 25.84
C HIS A 29 -5.87 -14.55 24.86
N LEU A 30 -5.16 -15.36 24.07
CA LEU A 30 -4.23 -14.86 23.06
C LEU A 30 -4.97 -14.10 21.95
N HIS A 31 -6.09 -14.63 21.47
CA HIS A 31 -6.91 -13.98 20.44
C HIS A 31 -7.46 -12.63 20.92
N LEU A 32 -8.06 -12.60 22.12
CA LEU A 32 -8.52 -11.38 22.78
C LEU A 32 -7.38 -10.34 22.95
N SER A 33 -6.17 -10.81 23.27
CA SER A 33 -5.00 -9.94 23.39
C SER A 33 -4.56 -9.33 22.05
N GLN A 34 -4.59 -10.12 20.97
CA GLN A 34 -4.24 -9.65 19.63
C GLN A 34 -5.25 -8.64 19.08
N GLU A 35 -6.54 -8.89 19.28
CA GLU A 35 -7.60 -7.96 18.88
C GLU A 35 -7.50 -6.66 19.67
N ALA A 36 -7.34 -6.73 20.99
CA ALA A 36 -7.14 -5.54 21.82
C ALA A 36 -5.89 -4.73 21.40
N LYS A 37 -4.81 -5.41 21.00
CA LYS A 37 -3.61 -4.74 20.47
C LYS A 37 -3.91 -4.04 19.15
N ARG A 38 -4.65 -4.68 18.24
CA ARG A 38 -5.05 -4.12 16.95
C ARG A 38 -5.95 -2.91 17.15
N GLN A 39 -6.95 -2.99 18.03
CA GLN A 39 -7.81 -1.86 18.37
C GLN A 39 -7.01 -0.67 18.89
N ARG A 40 -6.05 -0.89 19.80
CA ARG A 40 -5.16 0.19 20.29
C ARG A 40 -4.32 0.83 19.18
N ILE A 41 -3.97 0.08 18.13
CA ILE A 41 -3.26 0.61 16.96
C ILE A 41 -4.22 1.44 16.10
N GLN A 42 -5.43 0.92 15.87
CA GLN A 42 -6.48 1.63 15.16
C GLN A 42 -6.82 2.97 15.81
N ASP A 43 -7.03 3.00 17.13
CA ASP A 43 -7.34 4.23 17.87
C ASP A 43 -6.23 5.28 17.72
N LYS A 44 -4.96 4.85 17.73
CA LYS A 44 -3.80 5.75 17.53
C LYS A 44 -3.74 6.28 16.10
N ILE A 45 -4.01 5.44 15.10
CA ILE A 45 -4.06 5.86 13.70
C ILE A 45 -5.17 6.90 13.51
N ILE A 46 -6.35 6.66 14.09
CA ILE A 46 -7.49 7.59 14.03
C ILE A 46 -7.14 8.92 14.73
N ALA A 47 -6.50 8.88 15.90
CA ALA A 47 -6.06 10.10 16.60
C ALA A 47 -5.01 10.89 15.80
N THR A 48 -4.02 10.21 15.20
CA THR A 48 -3.04 10.87 14.32
C THR A 48 -3.69 11.42 13.06
N HIS A 49 -4.66 10.71 12.47
CA HIS A 49 -5.46 11.17 11.34
C HIS A 49 -6.22 12.45 11.69
N ALA A 50 -7.00 12.46 12.76
CA ALA A 50 -7.72 13.65 13.22
C ALA A 50 -6.77 14.86 13.42
N GLY A 51 -5.61 14.65 14.02
CA GLY A 51 -4.63 15.72 14.22
C GLY A 51 -4.02 16.28 12.93
N ILE A 52 -3.79 15.46 11.90
CA ILE A 52 -3.29 15.98 10.62
C ILE A 52 -4.38 16.73 9.84
N GLU A 53 -5.66 16.39 10.03
CA GLU A 53 -6.77 17.10 9.38
C GLU A 53 -6.91 18.56 9.85
N GLU A 54 -6.43 18.90 11.06
CA GLU A 54 -6.36 20.28 11.56
C GLU A 54 -5.35 21.16 10.81
N HIS A 55 -4.47 20.55 10.01
CA HIS A 55 -3.46 21.27 9.23
C HIS A 55 -4.00 21.56 7.83
N SER A 56 -3.88 22.82 7.39
CA SER A 56 -4.43 23.27 6.11
C SER A 56 -3.60 22.83 4.90
N ALA A 57 -2.36 23.31 4.80
CA ALA A 57 -1.56 23.24 3.58
C ALA A 57 -0.06 23.41 3.85
N GLY A 58 0.78 23.15 2.85
CA GLY A 58 2.22 23.37 2.90
C GLY A 58 3.02 22.23 3.54
N TYR A 59 4.10 22.59 4.24
CA TYR A 59 5.07 21.64 4.78
C TYR A 59 4.99 21.50 6.29
N LEU A 60 5.12 20.28 6.78
CA LEU A 60 5.15 19.99 8.21
C LEU A 60 6.56 20.23 8.77
N ARG A 61 6.62 20.98 9.87
CA ARG A 61 7.83 21.15 10.67
C ARG A 61 8.08 19.90 11.52
N PRO A 62 9.34 19.60 11.91
CA PRO A 62 9.66 18.43 12.74
C PRO A 62 8.86 18.35 14.05
N TRP A 63 8.59 19.48 14.71
CA TRP A 63 7.80 19.51 15.94
C TRP A 63 6.32 19.19 15.72
N GLN A 64 5.75 19.53 14.56
CA GLN A 64 4.37 19.17 14.21
C GLN A 64 4.26 17.65 14.05
N LEU A 65 5.22 17.03 13.36
CA LEU A 65 5.30 15.57 13.22
C LEU A 65 5.44 14.87 14.59
N LEU A 66 6.31 15.38 15.46
CA LEU A 66 6.48 14.87 16.83
C LEU A 66 5.18 14.95 17.66
N LYS A 67 4.44 16.07 17.55
CA LYS A 67 3.13 16.27 18.21
C LYS A 67 2.11 15.24 17.70
N LEU A 68 2.09 15.00 16.39
CA LEU A 68 1.22 14.02 15.71
C LEU A 68 1.63 12.56 15.92
N LYS A 69 2.73 12.30 16.65
CA LYS A 69 3.32 10.96 16.83
C LYS A 69 3.74 10.32 15.50
N ILE A 70 4.24 11.14 14.58
CA ILE A 70 4.84 10.72 13.31
C ILE A 70 6.36 10.81 13.44
N ASP A 71 7.03 9.73 13.10
CA ASP A 71 8.48 9.66 12.90
C ASP A 71 8.76 9.69 11.40
N ALA A 72 9.38 10.78 10.93
CA ALA A 72 9.64 10.99 9.51
C ALA A 72 11.15 11.04 9.26
N SER A 73 11.63 10.24 8.32
CA SER A 73 13.06 10.21 7.97
C SER A 73 13.29 10.15 6.47
N GLU A 74 14.22 10.98 6.01
CA GLU A 74 14.73 10.90 4.65
C GLU A 74 15.71 9.72 4.54
N ILE A 75 15.58 8.91 3.49
CA ILE A 75 16.38 7.71 3.26
C ILE A 75 17.07 7.81 1.90
N ASN A 76 18.36 7.45 1.89
CA ASN A 76 19.17 7.38 0.68
C ASN A 76 18.99 6.04 -0.05
N MET A 77 19.18 6.08 -1.37
CA MET A 77 19.25 4.90 -2.23
C MET A 77 20.66 4.30 -2.21
N ASN A 78 20.78 3.00 -2.48
CA ASN A 78 22.09 2.39 -2.77
C ASN A 78 22.47 2.58 -4.26
N SER A 79 23.64 2.04 -4.63
CA SER A 79 24.15 2.04 -6.00
C SER A 79 23.32 1.19 -6.99
N GLN A 80 22.30 0.46 -6.53
CA GLN A 80 21.35 -0.30 -7.35
C GLN A 80 19.94 0.32 -7.36
N ASP A 81 19.83 1.57 -6.89
CA ASP A 81 18.58 2.33 -6.75
C ASP A 81 17.50 1.62 -5.91
N ILE A 82 17.95 0.85 -4.93
CA ILE A 82 17.11 0.28 -3.90
C ILE A 82 17.08 1.25 -2.71
N ILE A 83 15.89 1.72 -2.38
CA ILE A 83 15.59 2.55 -1.22
C ILE A 83 15.64 1.65 0.01
N LYS A 84 16.48 1.99 0.97
CA LYS A 84 16.73 1.17 2.17
C LYS A 84 15.67 1.38 3.26
N PHE A 85 14.40 1.13 2.94
CA PHE A 85 13.34 1.17 3.93
C PHE A 85 13.59 0.16 5.06
N LYS A 86 13.25 0.54 6.30
CA LYS A 86 13.46 -0.27 7.51
C LYS A 86 12.28 -0.13 8.48
N PRO A 87 11.49 -1.19 8.67
CA PRO A 87 11.47 -2.43 7.89
C PRO A 87 11.08 -2.17 6.41
N CYS A 88 11.43 -3.11 5.52
CA CYS A 88 11.01 -3.05 4.13
C CYS A 88 9.71 -3.83 3.94
N PHE A 89 8.71 -3.20 3.33
CA PHE A 89 7.42 -3.81 3.02
C PHE A 89 7.15 -3.95 1.52
N PHE A 90 7.96 -3.30 0.67
CA PHE A 90 7.76 -3.28 -0.77
C PHE A 90 9.08 -3.61 -1.47
N SER A 91 9.11 -4.72 -2.17
CA SER A 91 10.26 -5.14 -2.97
C SER A 91 10.07 -4.65 -4.41
N PRO A 92 10.87 -3.68 -4.89
CA PRO A 92 10.71 -3.13 -6.24
C PRO A 92 11.07 -4.17 -7.30
N LEU A 93 10.48 -4.07 -8.49
CA LEU A 93 10.94 -4.84 -9.64
C LEU A 93 12.38 -4.49 -10.02
N SER A 94 13.06 -5.38 -10.76
CA SER A 94 14.36 -5.08 -11.33
C SER A 94 14.24 -4.02 -12.44
N THR A 95 15.34 -3.30 -12.65
CA THR A 95 15.46 -2.34 -13.74
C THR A 95 15.24 -2.99 -15.10
N ASP A 96 15.80 -4.19 -15.31
CA ASP A 96 15.66 -4.92 -16.57
C ASP A 96 14.21 -5.29 -16.88
N THR A 97 13.44 -5.73 -15.89
CA THR A 97 12.02 -6.04 -16.08
C THR A 97 11.25 -4.81 -16.56
N ILE A 98 11.46 -3.66 -15.94
CA ILE A 98 10.80 -2.41 -16.36
C ILE A 98 11.27 -1.98 -17.75
N ARG A 99 12.58 -2.03 -18.03
CA ARG A 99 13.11 -1.70 -19.37
C ARG A 99 12.53 -2.59 -20.46
N ILE A 100 12.43 -3.90 -20.22
CA ILE A 100 11.79 -4.84 -21.14
C ILE A 100 10.33 -4.46 -21.38
N CYS A 101 9.58 -4.10 -20.34
CA CYS A 101 8.20 -3.66 -20.48
C CYS A 101 8.05 -2.35 -21.25
N LEU A 102 9.01 -1.43 -21.09
CA LEU A 102 9.04 -0.15 -21.80
C LEU A 102 9.54 -0.30 -23.24
N SER A 103 10.38 -1.30 -23.54
CA SER A 103 10.99 -1.53 -24.87
C SER A 103 10.17 -2.46 -25.76
N LYS A 104 9.30 -3.31 -25.19
CA LYS A 104 8.34 -4.12 -25.94
C LYS A 104 7.36 -3.22 -26.69
N GLN A 105 7.74 -2.82 -27.91
CA GLN A 105 6.77 -2.80 -29.00
C GLN A 105 6.17 -4.20 -29.04
N LEU A 106 4.88 -4.32 -28.74
CA LEU A 106 4.18 -5.58 -28.76
C LEU A 106 4.53 -6.31 -30.07
N CYS A 107 5.25 -7.44 -29.97
CA CYS A 107 5.47 -8.34 -31.09
C CYS A 107 4.09 -8.75 -31.61
N LYS A 108 3.60 -8.08 -32.65
CA LYS A 108 2.54 -8.61 -33.49
C LYS A 108 3.20 -9.67 -34.37
N ASN A 109 2.92 -10.92 -34.07
CA ASN A 109 2.84 -12.07 -34.97
C ASN A 109 2.00 -13.09 -34.18
N THR A 110 0.83 -13.55 -34.62
CA THR A 110 0.59 -14.30 -35.86
C THR A 110 -0.90 -14.33 -36.25
N SER A 111 -1.13 -14.21 -37.58
CA SER A 111 -2.18 -14.84 -38.44
C SER A 111 -3.68 -14.67 -38.09
N ASN A 112 -4.65 -14.54 -39.00
CA ASN A 112 -4.72 -14.75 -40.45
C ASN A 112 -5.98 -14.04 -40.99
N GLY A 113 -6.05 -13.84 -42.30
CA GLY A 113 -7.05 -13.01 -42.99
C GLY A 113 -8.52 -13.48 -42.96
N GLY A 114 -9.38 -12.55 -43.36
CA GLY A 114 -10.82 -12.77 -43.58
C GLY A 114 -11.50 -11.47 -43.98
N SER A 115 -11.96 -11.43 -45.23
CA SER A 115 -12.55 -10.29 -45.95
C SER A 115 -13.97 -9.90 -45.46
N LEU A 116 -14.34 -8.64 -45.77
CA LEU A 116 -15.64 -7.95 -45.77
C LEU A 116 -16.95 -8.72 -45.51
N GLY A 117 -17.85 -8.08 -44.73
CA GLY A 117 -19.30 -8.36 -44.73
C GLY A 117 -20.08 -7.54 -43.67
N TYR A 118 -21.23 -6.98 -44.05
CA TYR A 118 -21.99 -5.93 -43.35
C TYR A 118 -22.88 -6.40 -42.16
N ALA A 119 -23.12 -5.41 -41.26
CA ALA A 119 -24.35 -5.11 -40.48
C ALA A 119 -24.65 -5.77 -39.11
N GLY A 120 -24.93 -4.90 -38.12
CA GLY A 120 -25.67 -5.17 -36.88
C GLY A 120 -25.36 -4.16 -35.75
N PRO A 121 -26.32 -3.34 -35.26
CA PRO A 121 -26.10 -2.43 -34.15
C PRO A 121 -26.26 -3.20 -32.83
N GLY A 122 -25.15 -3.65 -32.26
CA GLY A 122 -25.17 -4.38 -31.00
C GLY A 122 -23.81 -4.33 -30.32
N ASN A 123 -23.80 -3.75 -29.12
CA ASN A 123 -22.74 -3.82 -28.12
C ASN A 123 -21.37 -3.36 -28.60
N THR A 124 -21.14 -2.05 -28.53
CA THR A 124 -19.79 -1.51 -28.40
C THR A 124 -19.14 -2.18 -27.19
N PRO A 125 -18.05 -2.95 -27.35
CA PRO A 125 -17.24 -3.31 -26.19
C PRO A 125 -16.75 -1.98 -25.65
N SER A 126 -17.11 -1.64 -24.40
CA SER A 126 -16.50 -0.51 -23.73
C SER A 126 -14.99 -0.78 -23.76
N SER A 127 -14.29 -0.03 -24.60
CA SER A 127 -12.85 -0.09 -24.74
C SER A 127 -12.28 0.22 -23.37
N THR A 128 -11.97 -0.80 -22.57
CA THR A 128 -11.31 -0.68 -21.28
C THR A 128 -9.94 -0.08 -21.56
N ALA A 129 -9.84 1.24 -21.47
CA ALA A 129 -8.59 1.95 -21.62
C ALA A 129 -7.61 1.35 -20.59
N THR A 130 -6.56 0.68 -21.07
CA THR A 130 -5.52 0.08 -20.22
C THR A 130 -5.04 1.14 -19.22
N GLN A 131 -5.40 0.97 -17.95
CA GLN A 131 -5.09 1.92 -16.89
C GLN A 131 -3.59 1.90 -16.63
N CYS A 132 -2.94 3.04 -16.83
CA CYS A 132 -1.48 3.15 -16.91
C CYS A 132 -0.97 4.15 -15.86
N PRO A 133 0.08 3.86 -15.07
CA PRO A 133 0.64 4.75 -14.03
C PRO A 133 0.71 6.23 -14.44
N LEU A 134 0.37 7.18 -13.54
CA LEU A 134 0.36 8.62 -13.88
C LEU A 134 1.71 9.08 -14.46
N ILE A 135 2.82 8.53 -13.98
CA ILE A 135 4.14 8.89 -14.50
C ILE A 135 4.30 8.65 -16.01
N LEU A 136 3.63 7.64 -16.56
CA LEU A 136 3.65 7.40 -18.00
C LEU A 136 2.79 8.41 -18.76
N ASP A 137 1.76 8.98 -18.12
CA ASP A 137 0.98 10.09 -18.67
C ASP A 137 1.76 11.42 -18.62
N LEU A 138 2.50 11.69 -17.54
CA LEU A 138 3.32 12.89 -17.39
C LEU A 138 4.44 12.97 -18.44
N PHE A 139 4.93 11.81 -18.90
CA PHE A 139 6.03 11.70 -19.87
C PHE A 139 5.57 11.12 -21.21
N ARG A 140 4.32 11.36 -21.61
CA ARG A 140 3.75 10.88 -22.88
C ARG A 140 4.60 11.23 -24.10
N GLU A 141 5.24 12.39 -24.13
CA GLU A 141 6.09 12.78 -25.26
C GLU A 141 7.37 11.95 -25.35
N LYS A 142 7.88 11.49 -24.20
CA LYS A 142 9.09 10.64 -24.13
C LYS A 142 8.79 9.16 -24.34
N TYR A 143 7.58 8.70 -24.00
CA TYR A 143 7.16 7.31 -24.17
C TYR A 143 6.13 7.17 -25.30
N ALA A 144 6.43 6.31 -26.28
CA ALA A 144 5.51 6.09 -27.38
C ALA A 144 4.11 5.69 -26.88
N THR A 145 3.06 6.22 -27.53
CA THR A 145 1.66 5.90 -27.18
C THR A 145 1.38 4.39 -27.22
N SER A 146 2.11 3.64 -28.05
CA SER A 146 2.07 2.17 -28.09
C SER A 146 2.61 1.51 -26.82
N VAL A 147 3.72 2.00 -26.26
CA VAL A 147 4.28 1.53 -24.98
C VAL A 147 3.27 1.71 -23.87
N ARG A 148 2.62 2.88 -23.82
CA ARG A 148 1.54 3.14 -22.85
C ARG A 148 0.39 2.13 -22.98
N LYS A 149 -0.08 1.87 -24.21
CA LYS A 149 -1.21 0.96 -24.44
C LYS A 149 -0.86 -0.50 -24.10
N GLY A 150 0.41 -0.88 -24.30
CA GLY A 150 0.92 -2.22 -24.01
C GLY A 150 1.36 -2.44 -22.56
N PHE A 151 1.60 -1.37 -21.79
CA PHE A 151 1.96 -1.48 -20.38
C PHE A 151 0.77 -2.01 -19.57
N CYS A 152 0.94 -3.19 -18.97
CA CYS A 152 -0.08 -3.88 -18.22
C CYS A 152 0.41 -4.14 -16.79
N LEU A 153 -0.22 -3.50 -15.80
CA LEU A 153 0.11 -3.66 -14.38
C LEU A 153 -0.17 -5.08 -13.88
N ASP A 154 -1.16 -5.77 -14.47
CA ASP A 154 -1.59 -7.09 -14.01
C ASP A 154 -0.49 -8.14 -14.08
N ASN A 155 0.48 -7.96 -14.99
CA ASN A 155 1.61 -8.88 -15.16
C ASN A 155 2.83 -8.51 -14.32
N LEU A 156 2.81 -7.37 -13.61
CA LEU A 156 3.99 -6.79 -12.97
C LEU A 156 3.92 -6.79 -11.44
N THR A 157 2.72 -6.72 -10.89
CA THR A 157 2.48 -6.80 -9.45
C THR A 157 1.34 -7.77 -9.17
N THR A 158 1.18 -8.24 -7.93
CA THR A 158 -0.02 -8.95 -7.48
C THR A 158 -1.13 -7.99 -7.03
N LEU A 159 -0.80 -6.70 -6.83
CA LEU A 159 -1.75 -5.68 -6.40
C LEU A 159 -2.59 -5.15 -7.57
N ARG A 160 -3.82 -4.74 -7.31
CA ARG A 160 -4.81 -4.33 -8.32
C ARG A 160 -5.61 -3.11 -7.91
N GLU A 161 -6.04 -2.32 -8.89
CA GLU A 161 -6.92 -1.14 -8.72
C GLU A 161 -8.40 -1.53 -8.48
N CYS A 162 -8.64 -2.63 -7.77
CA CYS A 162 -9.98 -3.10 -7.42
C CYS A 162 -9.97 -3.79 -6.05
N GLY A 163 -9.19 -3.24 -5.13
CA GLY A 163 -9.07 -3.70 -3.75
C GLY A 163 -10.21 -3.26 -2.83
N ALA A 164 -10.10 -3.58 -1.55
CA ALA A 164 -11.13 -3.30 -0.54
C ALA A 164 -11.43 -1.80 -0.36
N THR A 165 -10.44 -0.93 -0.53
CA THR A 165 -10.60 0.53 -0.46
C THR A 165 -11.34 1.05 -1.69
N SER A 166 -11.09 0.46 -2.87
CA SER A 166 -11.66 0.90 -4.16
C SER A 166 -13.02 0.26 -4.51
N LYS A 167 -13.32 -0.96 -4.02
CA LYS A 167 -14.56 -1.71 -4.33
C LYS A 167 -15.82 -1.21 -3.62
N GLY A 168 -15.79 -0.03 -3.00
CA GLY A 168 -16.94 0.49 -2.24
C GLY A 168 -17.34 -0.34 -1.01
N LYS A 169 -16.51 -1.32 -0.60
CA LYS A 169 -16.65 -1.97 0.73
C LYS A 169 -16.47 -0.96 1.86
N TRP A 170 -15.72 0.10 1.59
CA TRP A 170 -15.66 1.28 2.43
C TRP A 170 -16.81 2.24 2.09
N LYS A 171 -17.61 2.60 3.10
CA LYS A 171 -18.60 3.68 3.00
C LYS A 171 -17.84 4.99 2.98
N GLN A 172 -18.07 5.84 1.99
CA GLN A 172 -17.50 7.19 1.96
C GLN A 172 -17.84 7.90 3.27
N GLN A 173 -16.83 8.30 4.03
CA GLN A 173 -16.97 9.05 5.28
C GLN A 173 -16.37 10.45 5.11
N PRO A 174 -17.05 11.50 5.60
CA PRO A 174 -16.49 12.83 5.66
C PRO A 174 -15.14 12.85 6.39
N GLY A 175 -14.13 13.50 5.82
CA GLY A 175 -12.77 13.60 6.36
C GLY A 175 -11.83 12.44 5.98
N LEU A 176 -12.32 11.45 5.24
CA LEU A 176 -11.54 10.34 4.69
C LEU A 176 -11.55 10.33 3.15
N GLU A 177 -12.02 11.41 2.52
CA GLU A 177 -12.01 11.55 1.07
C GLU A 177 -10.60 11.39 0.51
N LEU A 178 -10.47 10.74 -0.64
CA LEU A 178 -9.18 10.54 -1.28
C LEU A 178 -8.74 11.76 -2.10
N THR A 179 -9.34 12.92 -1.84
CA THR A 179 -9.03 14.18 -2.50
C THR A 179 -9.34 15.36 -1.58
N GLU A 180 -8.61 16.45 -1.78
CA GLU A 180 -8.89 17.73 -1.14
C GLU A 180 -8.64 18.84 -2.17
N LYS A 181 -9.62 19.74 -2.29
CA LYS A 181 -9.53 20.92 -3.16
C LYS A 181 -9.64 22.15 -2.28
N LEU A 182 -8.51 22.75 -1.91
CA LEU A 182 -8.46 24.07 -1.32
C LEU A 182 -8.20 25.12 -2.40
N SER A 183 -8.43 26.39 -2.08
CA SER A 183 -8.24 27.51 -3.01
C SER A 183 -6.78 27.69 -3.46
N THR A 184 -5.81 27.28 -2.63
CA THR A 184 -4.37 27.48 -2.88
C THR A 184 -3.61 26.19 -3.18
N GLU A 185 -4.06 25.05 -2.65
CA GLU A 185 -3.43 23.75 -2.84
C GLU A 185 -4.50 22.69 -3.05
N SER A 186 -4.30 21.81 -4.03
CA SER A 186 -5.16 20.65 -4.22
C SER A 186 -4.31 19.39 -4.28
N TRP A 187 -4.84 18.34 -3.68
CA TRP A 187 -4.22 17.03 -3.75
C TRP A 187 -5.27 15.95 -3.97
N GLN A 188 -4.85 14.87 -4.59
CA GLN A 188 -5.71 13.74 -4.90
C GLN A 188 -4.90 12.45 -4.92
N ILE A 189 -5.42 11.42 -4.27
CA ILE A 189 -5.04 10.05 -4.55
C ILE A 189 -5.74 9.63 -5.84
N LEU A 190 -4.96 9.37 -6.89
CA LEU A 190 -5.51 8.98 -8.18
C LEU A 190 -5.90 7.51 -8.20
N ARG A 191 -5.09 6.67 -7.56
CA ARG A 191 -5.22 5.22 -7.57
C ARG A 191 -4.71 4.62 -6.29
N ILE A 192 -5.26 3.45 -5.97
CA ILE A 192 -4.79 2.57 -4.90
C ILE A 192 -4.75 1.15 -5.46
N LEU A 193 -3.57 0.54 -5.47
CA LEU A 193 -3.37 -0.87 -5.75
C LEU A 193 -3.36 -1.65 -4.44
N GLU A 194 -4.14 -2.72 -4.37
CA GLU A 194 -4.22 -3.58 -3.19
C GLU A 194 -4.33 -5.06 -3.60
N ASP A 195 -4.13 -5.95 -2.64
CA ASP A 195 -4.33 -7.37 -2.86
C ASP A 195 -5.83 -7.72 -2.93
N LEU A 196 -6.21 -8.52 -3.94
CA LEU A 196 -7.61 -8.87 -4.18
C LEU A 196 -8.13 -9.90 -3.18
N GLU A 197 -7.26 -10.79 -2.75
CA GLU A 197 -7.58 -11.87 -1.83
C GLU A 197 -7.50 -11.41 -0.36
N HIS A 198 -6.90 -10.23 -0.12
CA HIS A 198 -6.67 -9.64 1.21
C HIS A 198 -5.75 -10.48 2.10
N GLU A 199 -4.89 -11.31 1.51
CA GLU A 199 -3.83 -12.07 2.17
C GLU A 199 -2.72 -11.14 2.68
N VAL A 200 -2.54 -9.99 2.02
CA VAL A 200 -1.60 -8.96 2.45
C VAL A 200 -2.26 -7.58 2.56
N PRO A 201 -1.96 -6.81 3.61
CA PRO A 201 -2.54 -5.49 3.84
C PRO A 201 -1.66 -4.40 3.24
N HIS A 202 -1.00 -4.65 2.10
CA HIS A 202 -0.16 -3.66 1.44
C HIS A 202 -0.99 -2.81 0.49
N ALA A 203 -0.69 -1.52 0.42
CA ALA A 203 -1.28 -0.63 -0.58
C ALA A 203 -0.19 0.20 -1.25
N VAL A 204 -0.31 0.35 -2.57
CA VAL A 204 0.47 1.34 -3.34
C VAL A 204 -0.48 2.42 -3.81
N CYS A 205 -0.19 3.70 -3.57
CA CYS A 205 -1.06 4.80 -3.99
C CYS A 205 -0.31 5.93 -4.70
N ASP A 206 -1.02 6.58 -5.63
CA ASP A 206 -0.52 7.73 -6.39
C ASP A 206 -1.07 9.01 -5.82
N ILE A 207 -0.20 9.87 -5.30
CA ILE A 207 -0.62 11.18 -4.79
C ILE A 207 -0.23 12.22 -5.83
N ARG A 208 -1.22 12.91 -6.39
CA ARG A 208 -1.00 14.08 -7.24
C ARG A 208 -1.18 15.34 -6.42
N GLN A 209 -0.18 16.20 -6.46
CA GLN A 209 -0.18 17.57 -5.97
C GLN A 209 0.23 18.51 -7.11
N ASN A 210 0.04 19.81 -6.90
CA ASN A 210 0.56 20.83 -7.79
C ASN A 210 1.08 22.01 -6.97
N ILE A 211 2.25 21.82 -6.36
CA ILE A 211 2.86 22.79 -5.45
C ILE A 211 4.24 23.25 -5.93
N GLN A 212 4.65 24.42 -5.46
CA GLN A 212 6.03 24.88 -5.59
C GLN A 212 6.92 24.19 -4.57
N ILE A 213 8.02 23.59 -5.03
CA ILE A 213 8.87 22.75 -4.18
C ILE A 213 9.93 23.55 -3.49
N ASP A 214 9.98 23.39 -2.17
CA ASP A 214 11.13 23.74 -1.37
C ASP A 214 11.88 22.45 -0.98
N LYS A 215 13.03 22.23 -1.64
CA LYS A 215 13.87 21.03 -1.44
C LYS A 215 14.48 20.95 -0.04
N THR A 216 14.43 22.04 0.74
CA THR A 216 14.94 22.07 2.12
C THR A 216 13.90 21.63 3.15
N LYS A 217 12.63 21.48 2.72
CA LYS A 217 11.51 21.14 3.61
C LYS A 217 11.15 19.65 3.52
N GLY A 218 10.59 19.15 4.62
CA GLY A 218 10.25 17.74 4.82
C GLY A 218 8.97 17.30 4.11
N LEU A 219 8.08 16.63 4.83
CA LEU A 219 6.81 16.11 4.30
C LEU A 219 5.79 17.22 4.08
N THR A 220 4.97 17.10 3.03
CA THR A 220 3.82 18.00 2.84
C THR A 220 2.66 17.53 3.71
N VAL A 221 1.77 18.46 4.08
CA VAL A 221 0.51 18.14 4.76
C VAL A 221 -0.30 17.15 3.92
N ALA A 222 -0.37 17.37 2.61
CA ALA A 222 -1.09 16.52 1.66
C ALA A 222 -0.58 15.07 1.62
N GLU A 223 0.75 14.85 1.62
CA GLU A 223 1.31 13.50 1.66
C GLU A 223 0.92 12.76 2.94
N VAL A 224 1.00 13.44 4.09
CA VAL A 224 0.64 12.83 5.36
C VAL A 224 -0.86 12.59 5.45
N LYS A 225 -1.71 13.52 5.02
CA LYS A 225 -3.17 13.32 4.94
C LYS A 225 -3.51 12.11 4.07
N ALA A 226 -2.98 12.05 2.85
CA ALA A 226 -3.22 10.94 1.94
C ALA A 226 -2.83 9.58 2.56
N ILE A 227 -1.62 9.47 3.12
CA ILE A 227 -1.15 8.26 3.81
C ILE A 227 -2.06 7.91 4.99
N MET A 228 -2.41 8.89 5.83
CA MET A 228 -3.21 8.67 7.02
C MET A 228 -4.64 8.26 6.70
N ARG A 229 -5.28 8.86 5.68
CA ARG A 229 -6.63 8.47 5.24
C ARG A 229 -6.65 7.03 4.73
N VAL A 230 -5.69 6.65 3.88
CA VAL A 230 -5.57 5.25 3.40
C VAL A 230 -5.29 4.31 4.58
N MET A 231 -4.43 4.68 5.52
CA MET A 231 -4.10 3.83 6.67
C MET A 231 -5.31 3.65 7.60
N ALA A 232 -6.04 4.72 7.88
CA ALA A 232 -7.22 4.75 8.74
C ALA A 232 -8.37 3.93 8.15
N VAL A 233 -8.63 4.05 6.85
CA VAL A 233 -9.62 3.21 6.17
C VAL A 233 -9.23 1.74 6.32
N ARG A 234 -7.98 1.38 6.00
CA ARG A 234 -7.57 -0.02 5.91
C ARG A 234 -7.45 -0.73 7.25
N ILE A 235 -6.99 -0.05 8.30
CA ILE A 235 -7.02 -0.61 9.66
C ILE A 235 -8.46 -0.80 10.17
N GLY A 236 -9.45 -0.15 9.59
CA GLY A 236 -10.86 -0.36 9.93
C GLY A 236 -11.51 -1.57 9.25
N LEU A 237 -10.86 -2.21 8.27
CA LEU A 237 -11.50 -3.27 7.47
C LEU A 237 -11.33 -4.65 8.09
N ASP A 238 -12.45 -5.36 8.21
CA ASP A 238 -12.52 -6.72 8.78
C ASP A 238 -11.70 -7.75 8.00
N CYS A 239 -11.58 -7.58 6.67
CA CYS A 239 -10.75 -8.47 5.84
C CYS A 239 -9.29 -8.46 6.28
N TYR A 240 -8.81 -7.37 6.87
CA TYR A 240 -7.44 -7.24 7.37
C TYR A 240 -7.32 -7.48 8.88
N ARG A 241 -8.31 -8.10 9.55
CA ARG A 241 -8.29 -8.36 11.00
C ARG A 241 -7.06 -9.13 11.49
N ARG A 242 -6.49 -9.98 10.64
CA ARG A 242 -5.28 -10.79 10.95
C ARG A 242 -3.99 -9.96 10.98
N HIS A 243 -4.03 -8.74 10.45
CA HIS A 243 -2.87 -7.88 10.32
C HIS A 243 -2.93 -6.72 11.32
N SER A 244 -1.79 -6.41 11.94
CA SER A 244 -1.65 -5.25 12.83
C SER A 244 -0.79 -4.13 12.22
N ILE A 245 -0.25 -4.36 11.03
CA ILE A 245 0.54 -3.40 10.26
C ILE A 245 -0.15 -3.24 8.91
N MET A 246 -0.37 -1.99 8.51
CA MET A 246 -0.96 -1.62 7.21
C MET A 246 0.09 -0.84 6.40
N PRO A 247 1.02 -1.50 5.70
CA PRO A 247 2.04 -0.82 4.92
C PRO A 247 1.43 -0.06 3.74
N ILE A 248 1.91 1.16 3.53
CA ILE A 248 1.53 2.02 2.41
C ILE A 248 2.79 2.47 1.71
N LEU A 249 2.85 2.28 0.39
CA LEU A 249 3.82 2.89 -0.48
C LEU A 249 3.12 4.03 -1.23
N ALA A 250 3.57 5.25 -1.04
CA ALA A 250 3.02 6.41 -1.73
C ALA A 250 4.01 6.89 -2.79
N ILE A 251 3.54 6.94 -4.04
CA ILE A 251 4.22 7.59 -5.15
C ILE A 251 3.70 9.02 -5.22
N SER A 252 4.48 9.96 -4.68
CA SER A 252 4.08 11.36 -4.53
C SER A 252 4.59 12.19 -5.69
N TYR A 253 3.69 12.60 -6.57
CA TYR A 253 3.93 13.58 -7.63
C TYR A 253 3.66 14.96 -7.08
N LEU A 254 4.72 15.66 -6.68
CA LEU A 254 4.62 16.98 -6.04
C LEU A 254 4.23 18.07 -7.05
N ASN A 255 4.70 17.92 -8.29
CA ASN A 255 4.26 18.65 -9.47
C ASN A 255 4.55 17.81 -10.73
N ARG A 256 4.42 18.41 -11.94
CA ARG A 256 4.64 17.69 -13.22
C ARG A 256 6.07 17.19 -13.43
N LYS A 257 7.05 17.78 -12.74
CA LYS A 257 8.48 17.59 -12.97
C LYS A 257 9.20 16.92 -11.80
N GLN A 258 8.55 16.82 -10.64
CA GLN A 258 9.19 16.42 -9.40
C GLN A 258 8.28 15.53 -8.57
N GLY A 259 8.90 14.55 -7.90
CA GLY A 259 8.21 13.69 -6.97
C GLY A 259 9.15 12.96 -6.03
N ARG A 260 8.58 12.11 -5.17
CA ARG A 260 9.33 11.22 -4.29
C ARG A 260 8.54 9.96 -3.95
N ILE A 261 9.24 8.96 -3.44
CA ILE A 261 8.66 7.69 -2.99
C ILE A 261 8.68 7.68 -1.48
N LEU A 262 7.55 7.32 -0.86
CA LEU A 262 7.40 7.21 0.58
C LEU A 262 6.93 5.80 0.95
N GLN A 263 7.44 5.25 2.05
CA GLN A 263 6.89 4.07 2.70
C GLN A 263 6.43 4.44 4.11
N ALA A 264 5.18 4.10 4.43
CA ALA A 264 4.58 4.35 5.72
C ALA A 264 4.02 3.09 6.36
N HIS A 265 4.09 3.02 7.68
CA HIS A 265 3.42 2.01 8.51
C HIS A 265 3.29 2.50 9.95
N HIS A 266 2.41 1.90 10.74
CA HIS A 266 2.37 2.12 12.19
C HIS A 266 3.15 1.04 12.92
N ASN A 267 4.08 1.42 13.81
CA ASN A 267 4.96 0.47 14.53
C ASN A 267 4.42 0.03 15.90
N GLY A 268 3.16 0.37 16.21
CA GLY A 268 2.51 0.13 17.50
C GLY A 268 2.59 1.31 18.47
N LYS A 269 3.53 2.24 18.26
CA LYS A 269 3.70 3.46 19.06
C LYS A 269 3.46 4.72 18.25
N ARG A 270 3.96 4.77 17.03
CA ARG A 270 4.02 5.93 16.14
C ARG A 270 3.77 5.50 14.70
N VAL A 271 3.32 6.45 13.88
CA VAL A 271 3.38 6.29 12.42
C VAL A 271 4.81 6.57 11.99
N VAL A 272 5.41 5.67 11.22
CA VAL A 272 6.74 5.80 10.64
C VAL A 272 6.57 6.10 9.17
N ILE A 273 7.14 7.21 8.68
CA ILE A 273 7.17 7.60 7.27
C ILE A 273 8.63 7.76 6.85
N GLN A 274 9.07 6.89 5.95
CA GLN A 274 10.38 6.98 5.33
C GLN A 274 10.23 7.47 3.91
N TYR A 275 11.05 8.40 3.45
CA TYR A 275 10.89 9.02 2.13
C TYR A 275 12.22 9.28 1.44
N THR A 276 12.22 9.27 0.10
CA THR A 276 13.39 9.70 -0.67
C THR A 276 13.48 11.23 -0.72
N LYS A 277 14.67 11.75 -1.07
CA LYS A 277 14.79 13.10 -1.61
C LYS A 277 13.82 13.33 -2.76
N VAL A 278 13.51 14.60 -3.02
CA VAL A 278 12.77 14.99 -4.22
C VAL A 278 13.63 14.66 -5.44
N LEU A 279 13.06 13.86 -6.33
CA LEU A 279 13.65 13.46 -7.59
C LEU A 279 13.05 14.30 -8.71
N GLU A 280 13.90 14.76 -9.62
CA GLU A 280 13.49 15.46 -10.82
C GLU A 280 13.30 14.46 -11.94
N PHE A 281 12.23 14.64 -12.70
CA PHE A 281 11.90 13.82 -13.85
C PHE A 281 12.40 14.45 -15.17
N ASP A 282 12.79 15.72 -15.13
CA ASP A 282 13.41 16.43 -16.23
C ASP A 282 14.87 15.99 -16.36
N GLY A 283 15.27 15.52 -17.54
CA GLY A 283 16.57 14.89 -17.80
C GLY A 283 16.52 13.93 -18.99
N LEU A 284 17.70 13.61 -19.54
CA LEU A 284 17.89 12.66 -20.66
C LEU A 284 17.88 11.20 -20.22
N GLU A 285 18.06 10.92 -18.93
CA GLU A 285 18.05 9.56 -18.40
C GLU A 285 16.65 9.24 -17.86
N HIS A 286 16.00 8.23 -18.44
CA HIS A 286 14.70 7.69 -17.97
C HIS A 286 14.75 7.11 -16.54
N HIS A 287 15.89 7.23 -15.86
CA HIS A 287 16.21 6.60 -14.59
C HIS A 287 15.22 6.89 -13.46
N PRO A 288 14.79 8.15 -13.20
CA PRO A 288 13.79 8.42 -12.17
C PRO A 288 12.42 7.82 -12.50
N ILE A 289 12.09 7.72 -13.79
CA ILE A 289 10.80 7.16 -14.25
C ILE A 289 10.81 5.65 -14.07
N GLU A 290 11.89 4.99 -14.49
CA GLU A 290 12.12 3.56 -14.25
C GLU A 290 12.04 3.24 -12.75
N LEU A 291 12.71 4.04 -11.91
CA LEU A 291 12.66 3.89 -10.46
C LEU A 291 11.22 3.94 -9.93
N PHE A 292 10.43 4.95 -10.31
CA PHE A 292 9.06 5.09 -9.85
C PHE A 292 8.19 3.91 -10.31
N LEU A 293 8.34 3.45 -11.55
CA LEU A 293 7.61 2.27 -12.06
C LEU A 293 8.00 0.99 -11.32
N ARG A 294 9.28 0.79 -10.99
CA ARG A 294 9.76 -0.36 -10.21
C ARG A 294 9.08 -0.43 -8.85
N TYR A 295 8.92 0.70 -8.17
CA TYR A 295 8.25 0.80 -6.87
C TYR A 295 6.72 0.71 -7.00
N TYR A 296 6.15 1.32 -8.04
CA TYR A 296 4.73 1.21 -8.35
C TYR A 296 4.29 -0.25 -8.50
N CYS A 297 5.11 -1.03 -9.20
CA CYS A 297 4.87 -2.44 -9.47
C CYS A 297 5.51 -3.37 -8.41
N SER A 298 5.84 -2.83 -7.24
CA SER A 298 6.52 -3.60 -6.20
C SER A 298 5.68 -4.79 -5.71
N GLN A 299 6.40 -5.79 -5.20
CA GLN A 299 5.83 -6.96 -4.56
C GLN A 299 5.70 -6.73 -3.05
N PRO A 300 4.58 -7.14 -2.43
CA PRO A 300 4.40 -7.06 -0.99
C PRO A 300 5.37 -8.00 -0.29
N VAL A 301 6.14 -7.47 0.66
CA VAL A 301 7.08 -8.23 1.50
C VAL A 301 6.96 -7.82 2.97
N GLY A 302 7.65 -8.54 3.86
CA GLY A 302 7.64 -8.26 5.29
C GLY A 302 6.43 -8.85 6.02
N LYS A 303 6.59 -9.06 7.34
CA LYS A 303 5.55 -9.69 8.18
C LYS A 303 4.59 -8.63 8.70
N THR A 304 3.31 -8.75 8.33
CA THR A 304 2.23 -7.85 8.77
C THR A 304 1.19 -8.56 9.64
N ALA A 305 1.05 -9.88 9.47
CA ALA A 305 0.15 -10.71 10.25
C ALA A 305 0.65 -10.89 11.69
N ASN A 306 -0.28 -10.98 12.63
CA ASN A 306 0.04 -11.37 14.00
C ASN A 306 0.54 -12.82 14.00
N LYS A 307 1.57 -13.14 14.79
CA LYS A 307 2.00 -14.53 14.95
C LYS A 307 0.85 -15.33 15.55
N GLN A 308 0.23 -16.22 14.78
CA GLN A 308 -0.33 -17.43 15.34
C GLN A 308 0.86 -18.31 15.72
N LYS A 309 0.91 -18.80 16.97
CA LYS A 309 1.86 -19.86 17.30
C LYS A 309 1.39 -21.10 16.56
N ASP A 310 2.06 -21.46 15.47
CA ASP A 310 1.89 -22.77 14.86
C ASP A 310 2.29 -23.83 15.90
N LEU A 311 1.35 -24.72 16.22
CA LEU A 311 1.55 -25.84 17.13
C LEU A 311 1.90 -27.14 16.37
N SER A 312 2.31 -27.09 15.10
CA SER A 312 2.69 -28.27 14.33
C SER A 312 4.12 -28.77 14.60
N SER A 313 4.80 -28.28 15.63
CA SER A 313 6.13 -28.77 16.02
C SER A 313 6.26 -28.90 17.54
N ARG A 314 5.61 -29.92 18.12
CA ARG A 314 6.03 -30.58 19.37
C ARG A 314 5.70 -32.05 19.31
#